data_AF-A0A343VRK6-F1
#
_entry.id   AF-A0A343VRK6-F1
#
_cell.length_a   1.000
_cell.length_b   1.000
_cell.length_c   1.000
_cell.angle_alpha   90.00
_cell.angle_beta   90.00
_cell.angle_gamma   90.00
#
_symmetry.space_group_name_H-M   'P 1'
#
loop_
_entity.id
_entity.type
_entity.pdbx_description
1 polymer ?
#
loop_
_entity_poly.entity_id
_entity_poly.type
_entity_poly.pdbx_seq_one_letter_code
_entity_poly.pdbx_strand_id
1 'polypeptide(L)'
;MTHNAIHNRKSATTLSFLMEANANRTRQAAQARVAEANHALAAIRASGVNLPMPKNVSRQQVIDVLELRTAHPTASLRELASLMTPPTTKDTYAAQLRRACAFGAGVAAKRHVAGTEQL
;
A
#
# COMPACT_ATOMS: atom_id res chain seq x y z
N MET A 1 -12.58 -12.34 50.34
CA MET A 1 -13.09 -11.87 49.03
C MET A 1 -11.96 -11.20 48.23
N THR A 2 -11.00 -11.95 47.67
CA THR A 2 -9.81 -11.35 47.00
C THR A 2 -9.30 -12.11 45.76
N HIS A 3 -9.80 -13.31 45.46
CA HIS A 3 -9.27 -14.13 44.35
C HIS A 3 -9.73 -13.67 42.94
N ASN A 4 -10.81 -12.89 42.82
CA ASN A 4 -11.36 -12.50 41.51
C ASN A 4 -10.67 -11.26 40.88
N ALA A 5 -10.05 -10.39 41.70
CA ALA A 5 -9.44 -9.15 41.22
C ALA A 5 -8.10 -9.35 40.48
N ILE A 6 -7.36 -10.42 40.83
CA ILE A 6 -6.03 -10.70 40.27
C ILE A 6 -6.13 -11.30 38.85
N HIS A 7 -7.13 -12.16 38.60
CA HIS A 7 -7.36 -12.71 37.26
C HIS A 7 -7.87 -11.63 36.29
N ASN A 8 -8.74 -10.73 36.75
CA ASN A 8 -9.28 -9.65 35.93
C ASN A 8 -8.19 -8.64 35.48
N ARG A 9 -7.22 -8.30 36.34
CA ARG A 9 -6.10 -7.41 35.95
C ARG A 9 -5.18 -8.04 34.88
N LYS A 10 -4.87 -9.33 35.00
CA LYS A 10 -4.02 -10.03 34.01
C LYS A 10 -4.70 -10.08 32.64
N SER A 11 -6.02 -10.27 32.61
CA SER A 11 -6.82 -10.22 31.38
C SER A 11 -6.82 -8.84 30.72
N ALA A 12 -6.98 -7.77 31.50
CA ALA A 12 -6.93 -6.40 30.97
C ALA A 12 -5.55 -6.05 30.37
N THR A 13 -4.45 -6.37 31.06
CA THR A 13 -3.08 -6.14 30.55
C THR A 13 -2.80 -6.93 29.27
N THR A 14 -3.29 -8.17 29.20
CA THR A 14 -3.13 -9.02 28.00
C THR A 14 -3.90 -8.45 26.81
N LEU A 15 -5.15 -8.00 27.02
CA LEU A 15 -5.95 -7.38 25.98
C LEU A 15 -5.31 -6.08 25.46
N SER A 16 -4.84 -5.21 26.36
CA SER A 16 -4.12 -3.98 25.96
C SER A 16 -2.87 -4.28 25.14
N PHE A 17 -2.07 -5.26 25.56
CA PHE A 17 -0.88 -5.69 24.81
C PHE A 17 -1.22 -6.21 23.41
N LEU A 18 -2.27 -7.03 23.28
CA LEU A 18 -2.72 -7.57 21.99
C LEU A 18 -3.26 -6.46 21.06
N MET A 19 -4.01 -5.51 21.60
CA MET A 19 -4.50 -4.36 20.86
C MET A 19 -3.34 -3.50 20.33
N GLU A 20 -2.33 -3.23 21.16
CA GLU A 20 -1.16 -2.44 20.78
C GLU A 20 -0.28 -3.17 19.75
N ALA A 21 -0.08 -4.47 19.90
CA ALA A 21 0.62 -5.29 18.91
C ALA A 21 -0.10 -5.27 17.54
N ASN A 22 -1.42 -5.36 17.53
CA ASN A 22 -2.21 -5.26 16.30
C ASN A 22 -2.15 -3.86 15.67
N ALA A 23 -2.20 -2.80 16.49
CA ALA A 23 -2.05 -1.43 16.02
C ALA A 23 -0.69 -1.19 15.37
N ASN A 24 0.39 -1.70 15.99
CA ASN A 24 1.74 -1.59 15.46
C ASN A 24 1.91 -2.36 14.14
N ARG A 25 1.41 -3.60 14.05
CA ARG A 25 1.44 -4.37 12.78
C ARG A 25 0.69 -3.64 11.67
N THR A 26 -0.47 -3.06 11.99
CA THR A 26 -1.28 -2.30 11.03
C THR A 26 -0.54 -1.07 10.54
N ARG A 27 0.10 -0.32 11.44
CA ARG A 27 0.88 0.88 11.10
C ARG A 27 2.09 0.54 10.24
N GLN A 28 2.85 -0.49 10.60
CA GLN A 28 4.00 -0.96 9.81
C GLN A 28 3.57 -1.42 8.41
N ALA A 29 2.48 -2.18 8.31
CA ALA A 29 1.94 -2.60 7.02
C ALA A 29 1.52 -1.41 6.14
N ALA A 30 0.88 -0.39 6.73
CA ALA A 30 0.52 0.83 6.03
C ALA A 30 1.75 1.60 5.52
N GLN A 31 2.78 1.76 6.36
CA GLN A 31 4.04 2.40 5.99
C GLN A 31 4.76 1.66 4.87
N ALA A 32 4.85 0.33 4.95
CA ALA A 32 5.43 -0.49 3.90
C ALA A 32 4.71 -0.31 2.56
N ARG A 33 3.38 -0.20 2.58
CA ARG A 33 2.57 0.03 1.37
C ARG A 33 2.77 1.44 0.79
N VAL A 34 2.97 2.44 1.63
CA VAL A 34 3.31 3.80 1.16
C VAL A 34 4.70 3.81 0.52
N ALA A 35 5.68 3.15 1.13
CA ALA A 35 7.03 3.04 0.56
C ALA A 35 7.00 2.32 -0.80
N GLU A 36 6.30 1.19 -0.89
CA GLU A 36 6.13 0.45 -2.14
C GLU A 36 5.45 1.31 -3.23
N ALA A 37 4.42 2.08 -2.86
CA ALA A 37 3.75 2.99 -3.80
C ALA A 37 4.69 4.10 -4.30
N ASN A 38 5.51 4.68 -3.42
CA ASN A 38 6.52 5.67 -3.80
C ASN A 38 7.55 5.09 -4.79
N HIS A 39 8.08 3.89 -4.51
CA HIS A 39 9.01 3.21 -5.40
C HIS A 39 8.39 2.91 -6.77
N ALA A 40 7.16 2.39 -6.78
CA ALA A 40 6.43 2.11 -8.01
C ALA A 40 6.21 3.37 -8.84
N LEU A 41 5.77 4.47 -8.22
CA LEU A 41 5.53 5.75 -8.89
C LEU A 41 6.82 6.31 -9.50
N ALA A 42 7.94 6.25 -8.75
CA ALA A 42 9.24 6.67 -9.24
C ALA A 42 9.70 5.86 -10.46
N ALA A 43 9.56 4.53 -10.42
CA ALA A 43 9.93 3.65 -11.52
C ALA A 43 9.10 3.92 -12.79
N ILE A 44 7.80 4.14 -12.63
CA ILE A 44 6.88 4.44 -13.75
C ILE A 44 7.20 5.80 -14.37
N ARG A 45 7.43 6.83 -13.55
CA ARG A 45 7.78 8.18 -14.03
C ARG A 45 9.15 8.18 -14.74
N ALA A 46 10.14 7.48 -14.19
CA ALA A 46 11.48 7.40 -14.78
C ALA A 46 11.52 6.64 -16.12
N SER A 47 10.53 5.80 -16.41
CA SER A 47 10.47 4.99 -17.65
C SER A 47 9.83 5.70 -18.84
N GLY A 48 9.33 6.92 -18.64
CA GLY A 48 8.74 7.71 -19.71
C GLY A 48 7.42 7.15 -20.25
N VAL A 49 7.11 7.52 -21.49
CA VAL A 49 5.79 7.28 -22.13
C VAL A 49 5.71 5.92 -22.85
N ASN A 50 6.85 5.31 -23.23
CA ASN A 50 6.92 4.09 -24.04
C ASN A 50 6.80 2.78 -23.23
N LEU A 51 6.15 2.83 -22.06
CA LEU A 51 6.05 1.67 -21.19
C LEU A 51 4.90 0.76 -21.65
N PRO A 52 5.14 -0.52 -21.99
CA PRO A 52 4.07 -1.40 -22.43
C PRO A 52 3.09 -1.65 -21.27
N MET A 53 1.85 -1.18 -21.45
CA MET A 53 0.76 -1.40 -20.49
C MET A 53 0.10 -2.77 -20.72
N PRO A 54 -0.30 -3.47 -19.65
CA PRO A 54 -1.22 -4.60 -19.77
C PRO A 54 -2.52 -4.19 -20.48
N LYS A 55 -3.09 -5.10 -21.28
CA LYS A 55 -4.39 -4.86 -21.93
C LYS A 55 -5.44 -4.47 -20.88
N ASN A 56 -6.19 -3.40 -21.14
CA ASN A 56 -7.24 -2.84 -20.26
C ASN A 56 -6.78 -2.17 -18.95
N VAL A 57 -5.50 -1.80 -18.82
CA VAL A 57 -5.02 -0.99 -17.68
C VAL A 57 -4.57 0.37 -18.18
N SER A 58 -5.22 1.44 -17.71
CA SER A 58 -4.79 2.81 -18.02
C SER A 58 -3.58 3.19 -17.17
N ARG A 59 -2.53 3.72 -17.83
CA ARG A 59 -1.36 4.30 -17.14
C ARG A 59 -1.79 5.39 -16.16
N GLN A 60 -2.76 6.23 -16.55
CA GLN A 60 -3.24 7.31 -15.70
C GLN A 60 -3.88 6.77 -14.43
N GLN A 61 -4.75 5.75 -14.54
CA GLN A 61 -5.37 5.13 -13.37
C GLN A 61 -4.34 4.51 -12.40
N VAL A 62 -3.27 3.92 -12.93
CA VAL A 62 -2.17 3.39 -12.11
C VAL A 62 -1.46 4.52 -11.36
N ILE A 63 -1.18 5.62 -12.04
CA ILE A 63 -0.55 6.81 -11.44
C ILE A 63 -1.46 7.42 -10.38
N ASP A 64 -2.75 7.66 -10.69
CA ASP A 64 -3.71 8.27 -9.77
C ASP A 64 -3.83 7.47 -8.46
N VAL A 65 -3.89 6.14 -8.55
CA VAL A 65 -3.99 5.25 -7.38
C VAL A 65 -2.74 5.33 -6.50
N LEU A 66 -1.55 5.34 -7.13
CA LEU A 66 -0.27 5.45 -6.43
C LEU A 66 -0.12 6.83 -5.79
N GLU A 67 -0.38 7.90 -6.54
CA GLU A 67 -0.34 9.28 -6.06
C GLU A 67 -1.26 9.46 -4.86
N LEU A 68 -2.51 9.01 -4.95
CA LEU A 68 -3.47 9.09 -3.85
C LEU A 68 -2.99 8.35 -2.59
N ARG A 69 -2.33 7.19 -2.76
CA ARG A 69 -1.74 6.47 -1.63
C ARG A 69 -0.61 7.25 -0.98
N THR A 70 0.26 7.85 -1.79
CA THR A 70 1.43 8.60 -1.32
C THR A 70 1.07 9.95 -0.71
N ALA A 71 0.03 10.62 -1.23
CA ALA A 71 -0.46 11.91 -0.74
C ALA A 71 -1.19 11.79 0.61
N HIS A 72 -1.81 10.64 0.88
CA HIS A 72 -2.59 10.43 2.10
C HIS A 72 -2.10 9.21 2.91
N PRO A 73 -0.84 9.20 3.40
CA PRO A 73 -0.15 8.02 3.92
C PRO A 73 -0.78 7.39 5.17
N THR A 74 -1.62 8.14 5.89
CA THR A 74 -2.36 7.68 7.08
C THR A 74 -3.83 7.35 6.81
N ALA A 75 -4.37 7.73 5.65
CA ALA A 75 -5.76 7.45 5.30
C ALA A 75 -6.00 5.95 5.10
N SER A 76 -7.16 5.50 5.54
CA SER A 76 -7.64 4.13 5.36
C SER A 76 -7.94 3.85 3.88
N LEU A 77 -7.93 2.57 3.50
CA LEU A 77 -8.30 2.13 2.14
C LEU A 77 -9.71 2.57 1.74
N ARG A 78 -10.62 2.72 2.71
CA ARG A 78 -11.99 3.17 2.45
C ARG A 78 -12.04 4.65 2.13
N GLU A 79 -11.34 5.49 2.90
CA GLU A 79 -11.23 6.93 2.64
C GLU A 79 -10.59 7.19 1.28
N LEU A 80 -9.52 6.47 0.94
CA LEU A 80 -8.87 6.57 -0.37
C LEU A 80 -9.82 6.19 -1.51
N ALA A 81 -10.56 5.09 -1.36
CA ALA A 81 -11.51 4.67 -2.38
C ALA A 81 -12.60 5.72 -2.62
N SER A 82 -13.00 6.46 -1.58
CA SER A 82 -13.94 7.59 -1.69
C SER A 82 -13.34 8.84 -2.34
N LEU A 83 -12.03 9.04 -2.26
CA LEU A 83 -11.32 10.18 -2.89
C LEU A 83 -10.99 9.96 -4.37
N MET A 84 -11.08 8.73 -4.86
CA MET A 84 -10.92 8.42 -6.28
C MET A 84 -12.01 9.09 -7.12
N THR A 85 -11.70 9.36 -8.40
CA THR A 85 -12.66 9.87 -9.38
C THR A 85 -12.76 8.91 -10.57
N PRO A 86 -13.87 8.18 -10.76
CA PRO A 86 -15.05 8.13 -9.89
C PRO A 86 -14.76 7.43 -8.54
N PRO A 87 -15.53 7.73 -7.47
CA PRO A 87 -15.42 7.02 -6.20
C PRO A 87 -15.64 5.52 -6.39
N THR A 88 -14.89 4.72 -5.64
CA THR A 88 -14.87 3.27 -5.77
C THR A 88 -14.96 2.59 -4.41
N THR A 89 -15.06 1.26 -4.39
CA THR A 89 -15.10 0.47 -3.16
C THR A 89 -13.69 0.24 -2.61
N LYS A 90 -13.58 0.06 -1.29
CA LYS A 90 -12.34 -0.27 -0.59
C LYS A 90 -11.60 -1.45 -1.25
N ASP A 91 -12.32 -2.52 -1.59
CA ASP A 91 -11.72 -3.73 -2.15
C ASP A 91 -11.23 -3.52 -3.58
N THR A 92 -11.97 -2.73 -4.37
CA THR A 92 -11.57 -2.35 -5.73
C THR A 92 -10.31 -1.48 -5.68
N TYR A 93 -10.27 -0.45 -4.83
CA TYR A 93 -9.08 0.37 -4.63
C TYR A 93 -7.88 -0.47 -4.17
N ALA A 94 -8.07 -1.36 -3.20
CA ALA A 94 -7.01 -2.24 -2.72
C ALA A 94 -6.46 -3.17 -3.82
N ALA A 95 -7.34 -3.71 -4.68
CA ALA A 95 -6.93 -4.50 -5.83
C ALA A 95 -6.17 -3.68 -6.87
N GLN A 96 -6.62 -2.46 -7.16
CA GLN A 96 -5.92 -1.54 -8.06
C GLN A 96 -4.54 -1.16 -7.52
N LEU A 97 -4.44 -0.82 -6.22
CA LEU A 97 -3.17 -0.47 -5.58
C LEU A 97 -2.16 -1.63 -5.64
N ARG A 98 -2.59 -2.86 -5.34
CA ARG A 98 -1.71 -4.04 -5.46
C ARG A 98 -1.20 -4.25 -6.88
N ARG A 99 -2.07 -4.11 -7.88
CA ARG A 99 -1.68 -4.20 -9.29
C ARG A 99 -0.73 -3.09 -9.70
N ALA A 100 -0.97 -1.86 -9.23
CA ALA A 100 -0.11 -0.72 -9.50
C ALA A 100 1.30 -0.88 -8.91
N CYS A 101 1.39 -1.33 -7.65
CA CYS A 101 2.67 -1.66 -7.02
C CYS A 101 3.41 -2.78 -7.77
N ALA A 102 2.73 -3.89 -8.09
CA ALA A 102 3.32 -5.00 -8.83
C ALA A 102 3.81 -4.57 -10.22
N PHE A 103 3.04 -3.70 -10.89
CA PHE A 103 3.41 -3.13 -12.17
C PHE A 103 4.69 -2.28 -12.05
N GLY A 104 4.74 -1.36 -11.08
CA GLY A 104 5.93 -0.54 -10.84
C GLY A 104 7.18 -1.37 -10.49
N ALA A 105 7.02 -2.44 -9.71
CA ALA A 105 8.11 -3.37 -9.41
C ALA A 105 8.64 -4.08 -10.67
N GLY A 106 7.74 -4.54 -11.56
CA GLY A 106 8.12 -5.14 -12.84
C GLY A 106 8.85 -4.16 -13.76
N VAL A 107 8.47 -2.88 -13.71
CA VAL A 107 9.14 -1.80 -14.45
C VAL A 107 10.54 -1.54 -13.92
N ALA A 108 10.69 -1.43 -12.60
CA ALA A 108 12.00 -1.28 -11.96
C ALA A 108 12.94 -2.44 -12.31
N ALA A 109 12.44 -3.69 -12.28
CA ALA A 109 13.20 -4.88 -12.65
C ALA A 109 13.67 -4.84 -14.11
N LYS A 110 12.80 -4.50 -15.06
CA LYS A 110 13.16 -4.40 -16.49
C LYS A 110 14.23 -3.35 -16.76
N ARG A 111 14.18 -2.21 -16.06
CA ARG A 111 15.21 -1.17 -16.18
C ARG A 111 16.57 -1.65 -15.67
N HIS A 112 16.58 -2.41 -14.57
CA HIS A 112 17.81 -2.96 -14.01
C HIS A 112 18.50 -3.89 -15.02
N VAL A 113 17.73 -4.77 -15.67
CA VAL A 113 18.25 -5.68 -16.71
C VAL A 113 18.77 -4.90 -17.93
N ALA A 114 18.01 -3.91 -18.42
CA ALA A 114 18.44 -3.10 -19.56
C ALA A 114 19.72 -2.29 -19.29
N GLY A 115 19.98 -1.89 -18.04
CA GLY A 115 21.22 -1.21 -17.66
C GLY A 115 22.42 -2.14 -17.51
N THR A 116 22.21 -3.43 -17.24
CA THR A 116 23.29 -4.42 -17.11
C THR A 116 23.76 -5.00 -18.44
N GLU A 117 22.95 -4.93 -19.50
CA GLU A 117 23.30 -5.44 -20.85
C GLU A 117 24.09 -4.43 -21.71
N GLN A 118 24.44 -3.26 -21.16
CA GLN A 118 25.18 -2.20 -21.86
C GLN A 118 26.69 -2.12 -21.48
N LEU A 119 27.25 -3.18 -20.87
CA LEU A 119 28.67 -3.28 -20.49
C LEU A 119 29.42 -4.29 -21.37
#